data_AF-A0A8J5M002-F1
#
_entry.id   AF-A0A8J5M002-F1
#
_cell.length_a   1.000
_cell.length_b   1.000
_cell.length_c   1.000
_cell.angle_alpha   90.00
_cell.angle_beta   90.00
_cell.angle_gamma   90.00
#
_symmetry.space_group_name_H-M   'P 1'
#
loop_
_entity.id
_entity.type
_entity.pdbx_description
1 polymer ?
#
loop_
_entity_poly.entity_id
_entity_poly.type
_entity_poly.pdbx_seq_one_letter_code
_entity_poly.pdbx_strand_id
1 'polypeptide(L)'
;MGKDYYATLNVAKGATDDELRKAYRKLALKWHPDKNPNNSDEAQKKFQEIGEAYEVLSDKKKREIYDMYGEEGLKGQPAGPEGPEGGMPGGMGGMGGMPGGFTYTTSTNGFPGGGGFSFHSTDPSKIFEQFFGTSNPHEAEGSDPMASMFGDMGFGGMHGMRSGGFGGHDPFGQQRQPRAQQLKSELEVPLEQLYTGCTKKLKITRKVHDPSSNQMREEQKILEINVKPGWKDGTKVTFEGQGDALPGRPAQDIVFVIKQKPHNKFKRDGDNLLYHAKLSLRDALLGSGTLTIKTLDGREVPVPLGGVIAPGTQIVIAGEGMPLQKRPSQRGNLVVEFDVQFPTKLTEAQKNMVRQAL
;
A
#
# COMPACT_ATOMS: atom_id res chain seq x y z
N MET A 1 7.99 -3.80 38.98
CA MET A 1 8.14 -2.86 37.85
C MET A 1 7.46 -3.49 36.65
N GLY A 2 6.48 -2.84 36.05
CA GLY A 2 5.87 -3.31 34.81
C GLY A 2 6.86 -3.23 33.63
N LYS A 3 6.60 -4.01 32.60
CA LYS A 3 7.32 -3.99 31.31
C LYS A 3 7.17 -2.62 30.66
N ASP A 4 8.26 -2.04 30.16
CA ASP A 4 8.18 -0.85 29.31
C ASP A 4 8.10 -1.28 27.83
N TYR A 5 6.88 -1.37 27.28
CA TYR A 5 6.65 -1.80 25.90
C TYR A 5 7.30 -0.89 24.85
N TYR A 6 7.50 0.41 25.13
CA TYR A 6 8.23 1.29 24.22
C TYR A 6 9.73 0.94 24.20
N ALA A 7 10.30 0.61 25.36
CA ALA A 7 11.67 0.10 25.44
C ALA A 7 11.81 -1.28 24.78
N THR A 8 10.85 -2.20 24.96
CA THR A 8 10.83 -3.52 24.31
C THR A 8 10.84 -3.43 22.78
N LEU A 9 10.10 -2.48 22.21
CA LEU A 9 10.12 -2.20 20.77
C LEU A 9 11.27 -1.25 20.34
N ASN A 10 12.09 -0.75 21.26
CA ASN A 10 13.16 0.22 21.00
C ASN A 10 12.64 1.47 20.25
N VAL A 11 11.58 2.08 20.77
CA VAL A 11 10.94 3.30 20.26
C VAL A 11 10.72 4.32 21.38
N ALA A 12 10.51 5.58 21.03
CA ALA A 12 10.19 6.63 22.00
C ALA A 12 8.72 6.57 22.47
N LYS A 13 8.45 7.00 23.71
CA LYS A 13 7.08 7.25 24.18
C LYS A 13 6.46 8.36 23.32
N GLY A 14 5.35 8.05 22.66
CA GLY A 14 4.77 8.91 21.61
C GLY A 14 5.08 8.51 20.16
N ALA A 15 5.78 7.40 19.92
CA ALA A 15 6.03 6.88 18.57
C ALA A 15 4.74 6.69 17.75
N THR A 16 4.83 6.95 16.44
CA THR A 16 3.72 6.78 15.49
C THR A 16 3.44 5.32 15.17
N ASP A 17 2.21 5.01 14.72
CA ASP A 17 1.80 3.65 14.33
C ASP A 17 2.72 3.02 13.26
N ASP A 18 3.29 3.85 12.38
CA ASP A 18 4.27 3.46 11.36
C ASP A 18 5.64 3.10 11.95
N GLU A 19 6.07 3.77 13.02
CA GLU A 19 7.31 3.47 13.74
C GLU A 19 7.15 2.20 14.57
N LEU A 20 6.01 2.02 15.25
CA LEU A 20 5.66 0.79 15.95
C LEU A 20 5.65 -0.42 15.01
N ARG A 21 5.05 -0.30 13.81
CA ARG A 21 5.10 -1.35 12.77
C ARG A 21 6.52 -1.67 12.31
N LYS A 22 7.36 -0.66 12.09
CA LYS A 22 8.76 -0.88 11.65
C LYS A 22 9.61 -1.53 12.74
N ALA A 23 9.42 -1.11 13.98
CA ALA A 23 10.07 -1.68 15.15
C ALA A 23 9.72 -3.17 15.34
N TYR A 24 8.42 -3.48 15.36
CA TYR A 24 7.92 -4.86 15.43
C TYR A 24 8.52 -5.73 14.32
N ARG A 25 8.44 -5.29 13.05
CA ARG A 25 9.02 -6.01 11.90
C ARG A 25 10.48 -6.43 12.15
N LYS A 26 11.32 -5.46 12.52
CA LYS A 26 12.76 -5.65 12.68
C LYS A 26 13.09 -6.60 13.83
N LEU A 27 12.37 -6.47 14.95
CA LEU A 27 12.62 -7.24 16.15
C LEU A 27 12.04 -8.66 16.07
N ALA A 28 10.85 -8.83 15.49
CA ALA A 28 10.22 -10.13 15.30
C ALA A 28 11.01 -11.03 14.33
N LEU A 29 11.57 -10.48 13.24
CA LEU A 29 12.49 -11.22 12.37
C LEU A 29 13.81 -11.58 13.07
N LYS A 30 14.36 -10.67 13.89
CA LYS A 30 15.62 -10.88 14.60
C LYS A 30 15.51 -12.01 15.64
N TRP A 31 14.39 -12.07 16.35
CA TRP A 31 14.18 -12.98 17.49
C TRP A 31 13.26 -14.17 17.19
N HIS A 32 12.94 -14.44 15.92
CA HIS A 32 12.15 -15.62 15.57
C HIS A 32 12.87 -16.91 16.01
N PRO A 33 12.20 -17.90 16.63
CA PRO A 33 12.82 -19.14 17.11
C PRO A 33 13.66 -19.86 16.04
N ASP A 34 13.12 -20.07 14.83
CA ASP A 34 13.81 -20.80 13.75
C ASP A 34 15.13 -20.13 13.29
N LYS A 35 15.26 -18.81 13.47
CA LYS A 35 16.51 -18.07 13.18
C LYS A 35 17.52 -18.09 14.34
N ASN A 36 17.10 -18.55 15.51
CA ASN A 36 17.86 -18.56 16.75
C ASN A 36 17.93 -19.98 17.36
N PRO A 37 18.28 -21.04 16.60
CA PRO A 37 18.20 -22.43 17.08
C PRO A 37 19.15 -22.71 18.26
N ASN A 38 20.24 -21.94 18.39
CA ASN A 38 21.22 -22.09 19.47
C ASN A 38 20.81 -21.38 20.78
N ASN A 39 19.77 -20.54 20.74
CA ASN A 39 19.29 -19.71 21.85
C ASN A 39 17.76 -19.61 21.85
N SER A 40 17.09 -20.72 21.50
CA SER A 40 15.64 -20.78 21.24
C SER A 40 14.80 -20.25 22.41
N ASP A 41 15.15 -20.58 23.66
CA ASP A 41 14.35 -20.17 24.83
C ASP A 41 14.38 -18.65 25.05
N GLU A 42 15.55 -18.02 24.86
CA GLU A 42 15.68 -16.56 24.95
C GLU A 42 14.99 -15.88 23.77
N ALA A 43 15.16 -16.42 22.56
CA ALA A 43 14.53 -15.91 21.36
C ALA A 43 13.00 -15.98 21.43
N GLN A 44 12.43 -17.11 21.84
CA GLN A 44 10.99 -17.29 22.06
C GLN A 44 10.45 -16.31 23.11
N LYS A 45 11.15 -16.13 24.23
CA LYS A 45 10.77 -15.15 25.25
C LYS A 45 10.81 -13.72 24.71
N LYS A 46 11.86 -13.35 23.95
CA LYS A 46 11.96 -12.02 23.32
C LYS A 46 10.85 -11.81 22.28
N PHE A 47 10.60 -12.80 21.44
CA PHE A 47 9.54 -12.79 20.43
C PHE A 47 8.15 -12.58 21.07
N GLN A 48 7.89 -13.24 22.21
CA GLN A 48 6.67 -13.04 22.98
C GLN A 48 6.57 -11.62 23.58
N GLU A 49 7.64 -11.12 24.20
CA GLU A 49 7.71 -9.74 24.71
C GLU A 49 7.47 -8.70 23.60
N ILE A 50 8.00 -8.93 22.39
CA ILE A 50 7.83 -8.08 21.20
C ILE A 50 6.39 -8.11 20.67
N GLY A 51 5.76 -9.29 20.62
CA GLY A 51 4.36 -9.46 20.22
C GLY A 51 3.38 -8.76 21.17
N GLU A 52 3.54 -9.00 22.47
CA GLU A 52 2.75 -8.35 23.54
C GLU A 52 2.87 -6.83 23.50
N ALA A 53 4.09 -6.31 23.36
CA ALA A 53 4.36 -4.87 23.26
C ALA A 53 3.67 -4.24 22.04
N TYR A 54 3.71 -4.90 20.88
CA TYR A 54 3.06 -4.40 19.67
C TYR A 54 1.53 -4.53 19.74
N GLU A 55 0.97 -5.60 20.31
CA GLU A 55 -0.48 -5.77 20.48
C GLU A 55 -1.08 -4.66 21.35
N VAL A 56 -0.38 -4.27 22.42
CA VAL A 56 -0.80 -3.16 23.31
C VAL A 56 -0.63 -1.80 22.65
N LEU A 57 0.51 -1.52 22.03
CA LEU A 57 0.81 -0.19 21.51
C LEU A 57 0.18 0.12 20.15
N SER A 58 -0.27 -0.89 19.38
CA SER A 58 -0.93 -0.69 18.09
C SER A 58 -2.45 -0.48 18.17
N ASP A 59 -3.10 -0.89 19.27
CA ASP A 59 -4.50 -0.56 19.55
C ASP A 59 -4.56 0.74 20.36
N LYS A 60 -5.30 1.73 19.87
CA LYS A 60 -5.38 3.07 20.50
C LYS A 60 -5.92 3.03 21.93
N LYS A 61 -6.91 2.17 22.22
CA LYS A 61 -7.50 2.06 23.56
C LYS A 61 -6.57 1.33 24.51
N LYS A 62 -5.93 0.25 24.07
CA LYS A 62 -4.91 -0.45 24.89
C LYS A 62 -3.72 0.45 25.18
N ARG A 63 -3.27 1.22 24.19
CA ARG A 63 -2.21 2.22 24.32
C ARG A 63 -2.59 3.32 25.31
N GLU A 64 -3.78 3.90 25.21
CA GLU A 64 -4.27 4.90 26.18
C GLU A 64 -4.29 4.37 27.62
N ILE A 65 -4.83 3.15 27.83
CA ILE A 65 -4.85 2.51 29.17
C ILE A 65 -3.43 2.27 29.68
N TYR A 66 -2.53 1.78 28.82
CA TYR A 66 -1.13 1.55 29.16
C TYR A 66 -0.34 2.84 29.43
N ASP A 67 -0.56 3.89 28.65
CA ASP A 67 0.09 5.19 28.84
C ASP A 67 -0.38 5.88 30.13
N MET A 68 -1.61 5.60 30.60
CA MET A 68 -2.16 6.12 31.87
C MET A 68 -1.82 5.28 33.11
N TYR A 69 -1.84 3.95 33.00
CA TYR A 69 -1.81 3.02 34.16
C TYR A 69 -0.75 1.92 34.05
N GLY A 70 0.09 1.92 33.02
CA GLY A 70 1.12 0.91 32.77
C GLY A 70 0.55 -0.50 32.51
N GLU A 71 1.40 -1.51 32.69
CA GLU A 71 1.03 -2.92 32.54
C GLU A 71 -0.09 -3.34 33.53
N GLU A 72 -0.18 -2.71 34.70
CA GLU A 72 -1.13 -3.06 35.75
C GLU A 72 -2.57 -2.68 35.37
N GLY A 73 -2.78 -1.53 34.71
CA GLY A 73 -4.10 -1.14 34.18
C GLY A 73 -4.63 -2.01 33.04
N LEU A 74 -3.76 -2.77 32.35
CA LEU A 74 -4.17 -3.77 31.37
C LEU A 74 -4.60 -5.10 32.03
N LYS A 75 -4.21 -5.32 33.30
CA LYS A 75 -4.49 -6.55 34.05
C LYS A 75 -5.63 -6.40 35.05
N GLY A 76 -5.95 -5.17 35.47
CA GLY A 76 -7.01 -4.89 36.43
C GLY A 76 -7.89 -3.72 36.01
N GLN A 77 -9.13 -4.02 35.60
CA GLN A 77 -10.19 -3.02 35.56
C GLN A 77 -11.47 -3.64 36.17
N PRO A 78 -11.90 -3.22 37.37
CA PRO A 78 -13.14 -3.68 37.97
C PRO A 78 -14.35 -3.10 37.23
N ALA A 79 -15.45 -3.85 37.20
CA ALA A 79 -16.70 -3.37 36.64
C ALA A 79 -17.26 -2.18 37.46
N GLY A 80 -17.92 -1.24 36.76
CA GLY A 80 -18.69 -0.16 37.39
C GLY A 80 -19.99 -0.67 38.05
N PRO A 81 -20.71 0.21 38.78
CA PRO A 81 -21.72 -0.22 39.75
C PRO A 81 -22.96 -0.92 39.16
N GLU A 82 -23.56 -1.74 40.01
CA GLU A 82 -24.54 -2.77 39.66
C GLU A 82 -25.97 -2.24 39.40
N GLY A 83 -26.71 -2.98 38.56
CA GLY A 83 -28.17 -3.01 38.50
C GLY A 83 -28.65 -4.46 38.68
N PRO A 84 -29.82 -4.72 39.31
CA PRO A 84 -30.03 -5.97 40.05
C PRO A 84 -30.54 -7.18 39.24
N GLU A 85 -29.84 -8.31 39.46
CA GLU A 85 -30.37 -9.60 39.96
C GLU A 85 -31.26 -10.53 39.09
N GLY A 86 -30.82 -11.81 39.01
CA GLY A 86 -31.59 -13.00 38.56
C GLY A 86 -31.01 -13.74 37.33
N GLY A 87 -30.75 -15.06 37.33
CA GLY A 87 -30.75 -16.05 38.41
C GLY A 87 -30.49 -17.51 37.93
N MET A 88 -29.86 -18.31 38.79
CA MET A 88 -29.80 -19.80 38.85
C MET A 88 -28.98 -20.65 37.82
N PRO A 89 -28.47 -21.87 38.20
CA PRO A 89 -27.31 -22.51 37.53
C PRO A 89 -27.46 -24.02 37.14
N GLY A 90 -26.44 -24.58 36.46
CA GLY A 90 -26.09 -26.03 36.53
C GLY A 90 -25.60 -26.69 35.23
N GLY A 91 -24.57 -27.56 35.30
CA GLY A 91 -24.21 -28.46 34.18
C GLY A 91 -22.79 -29.07 34.15
N MET A 92 -22.68 -30.38 34.39
CA MET A 92 -21.48 -31.22 34.16
C MET A 92 -21.38 -31.62 32.66
N GLY A 93 -20.23 -31.97 32.05
CA GLY A 93 -18.85 -32.05 32.54
C GLY A 93 -18.20 -33.42 32.21
N GLY A 94 -17.10 -33.45 31.45
CA GLY A 94 -16.47 -34.69 30.94
C GLY A 94 -15.15 -34.46 30.20
N MET A 95 -14.26 -35.47 30.15
CA MET A 95 -12.82 -35.31 29.92
C MET A 95 -12.21 -36.35 28.96
N GLY A 96 -11.20 -35.93 28.17
CA GLY A 96 -10.28 -36.79 27.38
C GLY A 96 -10.12 -36.32 25.91
N GLY A 97 -8.93 -36.23 25.29
CA GLY A 97 -7.56 -36.37 25.81
C GLY A 97 -6.62 -37.15 24.87
N MET A 98 -5.87 -36.48 23.99
CA MET A 98 -4.64 -36.96 23.32
C MET A 98 -3.86 -35.75 22.70
N PRO A 99 -2.55 -35.87 22.36
CA PRO A 99 -1.59 -34.82 22.71
C PRO A 99 -0.89 -34.13 21.53
N GLY A 100 -0.49 -32.86 21.73
CA GLY A 100 0.41 -32.14 20.82
C GLY A 100 0.17 -30.62 20.79
N GLY A 101 0.73 -29.89 21.74
CA GLY A 101 0.65 -28.42 21.77
C GLY A 101 0.96 -27.83 23.15
N PHE A 102 2.14 -27.24 23.31
CA PHE A 102 2.52 -26.57 24.55
C PHE A 102 1.74 -25.26 24.70
N THR A 103 0.72 -25.28 25.58
CA THR A 103 -0.01 -24.08 25.99
C THR A 103 0.39 -23.72 27.43
N TYR A 104 0.99 -22.55 27.61
CA TYR A 104 1.23 -21.98 28.94
C TYR A 104 -0.02 -21.20 29.39
N THR A 105 -0.97 -21.90 29.98
CA THR A 105 -2.11 -21.28 30.68
C THR A 105 -1.72 -20.98 32.13
N THR A 106 -1.41 -19.72 32.44
CA THR A 106 -1.38 -19.25 33.83
C THR A 106 -2.79 -19.25 34.39
N SER A 107 -3.16 -20.34 35.04
CA SER A 107 -4.44 -20.53 35.71
C SER A 107 -4.47 -19.81 37.06
N THR A 108 -5.38 -18.84 37.19
CA THR A 108 -5.85 -18.32 38.48
C THR A 108 -7.33 -18.65 38.64
N ASN A 109 -7.67 -19.40 39.69
CA ASN A 109 -9.03 -19.85 39.96
C ASN A 109 -9.96 -18.67 40.28
N GLY A 110 -11.15 -18.61 39.66
CA GLY A 110 -12.17 -17.62 40.02
C GLY A 110 -13.48 -17.69 39.22
N PHE A 111 -14.41 -18.52 39.70
CA PHE A 111 -15.88 -18.48 39.54
C PHE A 111 -16.54 -18.43 38.13
N PRO A 112 -17.67 -19.16 37.94
CA PRO A 112 -18.44 -19.14 36.70
C PRO A 112 -19.60 -18.12 36.73
N GLY A 113 -19.66 -17.22 35.75
CA GLY A 113 -20.83 -16.38 35.46
C GLY A 113 -20.49 -14.89 35.31
N GLY A 114 -20.79 -14.34 34.14
CA GLY A 114 -20.58 -12.91 33.81
C GLY A 114 -19.78 -12.71 32.53
N GLY A 115 -20.34 -11.96 31.58
CA GLY A 115 -19.70 -11.68 30.29
C GLY A 115 -18.57 -10.65 30.43
N GLY A 116 -17.38 -11.10 30.82
CA GLY A 116 -16.17 -10.28 30.82
C GLY A 116 -15.54 -10.13 29.44
N PHE A 117 -14.94 -8.97 29.15
CA PHE A 117 -14.03 -8.83 28.01
C PHE A 117 -12.78 -9.67 28.25
N SER A 118 -12.76 -10.87 27.68
CA SER A 118 -11.63 -11.79 27.80
C SER A 118 -10.46 -11.30 26.96
N PHE A 119 -9.47 -10.68 27.61
CA PHE A 119 -8.18 -10.36 27.00
C PHE A 119 -7.40 -11.66 26.73
N HIS A 120 -7.70 -12.30 25.60
CA HIS A 120 -6.82 -13.33 25.06
C HIS A 120 -5.54 -12.66 24.57
N SER A 121 -4.40 -12.97 25.21
CA SER A 121 -3.09 -12.75 24.59
C SER A 121 -3.09 -13.46 23.24
N THR A 122 -3.01 -12.71 22.15
CA THR A 122 -2.95 -13.33 20.83
C THR A 122 -1.58 -13.97 20.68
N ASP A 123 -1.54 -15.20 20.18
CA ASP A 123 -0.28 -15.90 19.91
C ASP A 123 0.64 -15.00 19.06
N PRO A 124 1.85 -14.64 19.53
CA PRO A 124 2.80 -13.81 18.79
C PRO A 124 3.07 -14.33 17.37
N SER A 125 3.01 -15.65 17.18
CA SER A 125 3.17 -16.34 15.90
C SER A 125 2.05 -15.96 14.92
N LYS A 126 0.82 -15.77 15.39
CA LYS A 126 -0.31 -15.30 14.56
C LYS A 126 -0.17 -13.82 14.19
N ILE A 127 0.37 -13.00 15.09
CA ILE A 127 0.69 -11.60 14.79
C ILE A 127 1.80 -11.55 13.73
N PHE A 128 2.78 -12.46 13.80
CA PHE A 128 3.82 -12.62 12.78
C PHE A 128 3.25 -13.08 11.43
N GLU A 129 2.45 -14.15 11.38
CA GLU A 129 1.75 -14.60 10.16
C GLU A 129 0.89 -13.49 9.53
N GLN A 130 0.13 -12.74 10.35
CA GLN A 130 -0.67 -11.60 9.88
C GLN A 130 0.20 -10.46 9.32
N PHE A 131 1.44 -10.31 9.80
CA PHE A 131 2.34 -9.23 9.42
C PHE A 131 3.21 -9.57 8.19
N PHE A 132 3.60 -10.84 8.03
CA PHE A 132 4.51 -11.30 6.97
C PHE A 132 3.84 -12.17 5.89
N GLY A 133 2.67 -12.75 6.15
CA GLY A 133 1.96 -13.63 5.22
C GLY A 133 2.52 -15.06 5.13
N THR A 134 3.52 -15.38 5.95
CA THR A 134 4.15 -16.70 6.12
C THR A 134 4.54 -16.86 7.59
N SER A 135 4.58 -18.10 8.07
CA SER A 135 5.12 -18.47 9.39
C SER A 135 6.64 -18.68 9.37
N ASN A 136 7.26 -18.77 8.18
CA ASN A 136 8.68 -19.05 8.04
C ASN A 136 9.52 -17.74 7.97
N PRO A 137 10.42 -17.47 8.94
CA PRO A 137 11.17 -16.21 9.00
C PRO A 137 12.26 -16.07 7.92
N HIS A 138 12.61 -17.17 7.23
CA HIS A 138 13.52 -17.14 6.09
C HIS A 138 12.82 -16.71 4.79
N GLU A 139 11.52 -17.03 4.63
CA GLU A 139 10.68 -16.50 3.55
C GLU A 139 10.29 -15.04 3.82
N ALA A 140 10.04 -14.69 5.08
CA ALA A 140 9.69 -13.33 5.54
C ALA A 140 10.82 -12.28 5.37
N GLU A 141 12.05 -12.71 5.11
CA GLU A 141 13.21 -11.81 4.90
C GLU A 141 13.42 -11.47 3.41
N GLY A 142 13.03 -12.37 2.50
CA GLY A 142 13.00 -12.11 1.05
C GLY A 142 11.68 -11.49 0.57
N SER A 143 10.59 -11.65 1.34
CA SER A 143 9.31 -11.02 1.07
C SER A 143 9.19 -9.70 1.83
N ASP A 144 9.64 -8.63 1.18
CA ASP A 144 9.38 -7.27 1.64
C ASP A 144 7.86 -7.10 1.86
N PRO A 145 7.33 -6.80 3.07
CA PRO A 145 5.88 -6.76 3.26
C PRO A 145 5.19 -5.61 2.52
N MET A 146 5.98 -4.65 2.01
CA MET A 146 5.51 -3.64 1.05
C MET A 146 5.29 -4.25 -0.34
N ALA A 147 6.06 -5.28 -0.70
CA ALA A 147 5.92 -6.09 -1.90
C ALA A 147 4.95 -7.28 -1.73
N SER A 148 4.60 -7.74 -0.53
CA SER A 148 3.53 -8.76 -0.36
C SER A 148 2.13 -8.13 -0.32
N MET A 149 1.96 -6.95 0.29
CA MET A 149 0.70 -6.19 0.20
C MET A 149 0.45 -5.55 -1.18
N PHE A 150 1.49 -5.39 -2.01
CA PHE A 150 1.37 -5.12 -3.46
C PHE A 150 1.48 -6.39 -4.32
N GLY A 151 1.82 -7.54 -3.73
CA GLY A 151 2.27 -8.76 -4.43
C GLY A 151 1.16 -9.61 -5.00
N ASP A 152 0.01 -9.70 -4.32
CA ASP A 152 -1.21 -10.34 -4.84
C ASP A 152 -1.90 -9.51 -5.95
N MET A 153 -1.22 -8.49 -6.47
CA MET A 153 -1.63 -7.70 -7.65
C MET A 153 -0.66 -7.82 -8.84
N GLY A 154 0.13 -8.89 -8.87
CA GLY A 154 0.41 -9.64 -10.10
C GLY A 154 1.65 -9.24 -10.91
N PHE A 155 2.60 -10.17 -10.95
CA PHE A 155 3.48 -10.40 -12.09
C PHE A 155 3.54 -11.90 -12.36
N GLY A 156 3.04 -12.34 -13.52
CA GLY A 156 3.22 -13.71 -13.98
C GLY A 156 4.52 -13.81 -14.77
N GLY A 157 5.37 -14.80 -14.45
CA GLY A 157 6.58 -15.05 -15.24
C GLY A 157 7.63 -15.89 -14.54
N MET A 158 7.69 -17.18 -14.91
CA MET A 158 8.86 -18.06 -14.76
C MET A 158 9.34 -18.40 -13.33
N HIS A 159 8.99 -19.60 -12.85
CA HIS A 159 9.97 -20.70 -12.67
C HIS A 159 9.22 -22.04 -12.73
N GLY A 160 9.74 -23.00 -13.50
CA GLY A 160 9.02 -24.22 -13.87
C GLY A 160 9.31 -25.42 -12.97
N MET A 161 8.33 -26.33 -12.94
CA MET A 161 8.46 -27.80 -12.84
C MET A 161 9.53 -28.40 -11.90
N ARG A 162 9.05 -28.93 -10.77
CA ARG A 162 9.36 -30.29 -10.25
C ARG A 162 8.13 -30.70 -9.42
N SER A 163 7.27 -31.59 -9.91
CA SER A 163 7.41 -33.05 -10.03
C SER A 163 7.50 -33.74 -8.66
N GLY A 164 6.56 -34.67 -8.40
CA GLY A 164 6.47 -35.46 -7.17
C GLY A 164 5.07 -35.40 -6.55
N GLY A 165 4.19 -36.31 -6.95
CA GLY A 165 2.87 -36.42 -6.32
C GLY A 165 2.93 -37.14 -4.97
N PHE A 166 2.16 -36.65 -3.99
CA PHE A 166 1.74 -37.44 -2.84
C PHE A 166 0.30 -37.04 -2.48
N GLY A 167 -0.61 -38.02 -2.48
CA GLY A 167 -2.02 -37.78 -2.17
C GLY A 167 -2.25 -37.70 -0.66
N GLY A 168 -2.11 -36.51 -0.09
CA GLY A 168 -2.60 -36.22 1.26
C GLY A 168 -4.09 -35.90 1.24
N HIS A 169 -4.89 -36.62 2.03
CA HIS A 169 -6.28 -36.23 2.30
C HIS A 169 -6.31 -35.28 3.51
N ASP A 170 -6.54 -33.99 3.27
CA ASP A 170 -6.83 -33.01 4.33
C ASP A 170 -8.24 -33.26 4.89
N PRO A 171 -8.42 -33.64 6.18
CA PRO A 171 -9.74 -33.98 6.71
C PRO A 171 -10.65 -32.78 7.03
N PHE A 172 -10.13 -31.55 6.90
CA PHE A 172 -10.84 -30.31 7.21
C PHE A 172 -10.78 -29.34 6.03
N GLY A 173 -11.44 -29.70 4.93
CA GLY A 173 -11.69 -28.81 3.80
C GLY A 173 -12.61 -27.66 4.18
N GLN A 174 -12.06 -26.56 4.72
CA GLN A 174 -12.74 -25.27 4.67
C GLN A 174 -13.02 -24.97 3.19
N GLN A 175 -14.30 -25.02 2.84
CA GLN A 175 -14.77 -24.87 1.47
C GLN A 175 -14.48 -23.43 1.02
N ARG A 176 -13.30 -23.22 0.40
CA ARG A 176 -12.87 -21.93 -0.13
C ARG A 176 -13.98 -21.42 -1.05
N GLN A 177 -14.69 -20.39 -0.61
CA GLN A 177 -15.76 -19.80 -1.42
C GLN A 177 -15.16 -19.39 -2.77
N PRO A 178 -15.85 -19.64 -3.90
CA PRO A 178 -15.33 -19.27 -5.20
C PRO A 178 -15.06 -17.77 -5.25
N ARG A 179 -13.78 -17.37 -5.36
CA ARG A 179 -13.42 -15.95 -5.52
C ARG A 179 -14.17 -15.39 -6.73
N ALA A 180 -14.73 -14.19 -6.60
CA ALA A 180 -15.36 -13.49 -7.71
C ALA A 180 -14.37 -13.34 -8.87
N GLN A 181 -14.86 -13.52 -10.11
CA GLN A 181 -14.03 -13.28 -11.29
C GLN A 181 -13.87 -11.77 -11.48
N GLN A 182 -12.68 -11.32 -11.88
CA GLN A 182 -12.39 -9.90 -12.06
C GLN A 182 -12.52 -9.48 -13.53
N LEU A 183 -13.48 -8.61 -13.82
CA LEU A 183 -13.58 -7.89 -15.09
C LEU A 183 -12.62 -6.68 -15.06
N LYS A 184 -11.58 -6.73 -15.88
CA LYS A 184 -10.60 -5.62 -15.99
C LYS A 184 -11.02 -4.65 -17.08
N SER A 185 -10.97 -3.36 -16.79
CA SER A 185 -11.26 -2.27 -17.72
C SER A 185 -10.19 -1.19 -17.62
N GLU A 186 -9.81 -0.57 -18.74
CA GLU A 186 -8.82 0.50 -18.74
C GLU A 186 -9.49 1.87 -18.67
N LEU A 187 -9.04 2.71 -17.74
CA LEU A 187 -9.49 4.08 -17.59
C LEU A 187 -8.39 5.02 -18.07
N GLU A 188 -8.53 5.54 -19.29
CA GLU A 188 -7.57 6.52 -19.78
C GLU A 188 -7.72 7.87 -19.07
N VAL A 189 -6.60 8.44 -18.61
CA VAL A 189 -6.54 9.72 -17.90
C VAL A 189 -5.42 10.59 -18.50
N PRO A 190 -5.70 11.84 -18.94
CA PRO A 190 -4.68 12.77 -19.39
C PRO A 190 -3.80 13.24 -18.23
N LEU A 191 -2.58 13.66 -18.55
CA LEU A 191 -1.54 13.95 -17.55
C LEU A 191 -1.92 15.12 -16.62
N GLU A 192 -2.67 16.09 -17.15
CA GLU A 192 -3.27 17.22 -16.45
C GLU A 192 -4.25 16.76 -15.35
N GLN A 193 -5.07 15.74 -15.63
CA GLN A 193 -6.00 15.16 -14.65
C GLN A 193 -5.28 14.29 -13.61
N LEU A 194 -4.14 13.67 -13.97
CA LEU A 194 -3.26 13.02 -12.99
C LEU A 194 -2.48 14.04 -12.13
N TYR A 195 -2.35 15.28 -12.60
CA TYR A 195 -1.69 16.38 -11.89
C TYR A 195 -2.65 17.08 -10.91
N THR A 196 -3.85 17.45 -11.35
CA THR A 196 -4.83 18.18 -10.53
C THR A 196 -5.78 17.29 -9.74
N GLY A 197 -5.93 16.02 -10.15
CA GLY A 197 -6.98 15.12 -9.67
C GLY A 197 -8.32 15.37 -10.37
N CYS A 198 -9.16 14.35 -10.48
CA CYS A 198 -10.50 14.48 -11.05
C CYS A 198 -11.46 13.37 -10.60
N THR A 199 -12.76 13.64 -10.67
CA THR A 199 -13.81 12.63 -10.53
C THR A 199 -14.23 12.15 -11.92
N LYS A 200 -14.05 10.85 -12.22
CA LYS A 200 -14.58 10.21 -13.43
C LYS A 200 -15.80 9.35 -13.09
N LYS A 201 -16.92 9.65 -13.75
CA LYS A 201 -18.13 8.82 -13.68
C LYS A 201 -18.20 7.94 -14.92
N LEU A 202 -18.27 6.62 -14.71
CA LEU A 202 -18.27 5.61 -15.76
C LEU A 202 -19.58 4.84 -15.72
N LYS A 203 -20.28 4.81 -16.85
CA LYS A 203 -21.50 4.01 -17.00
C LYS A 203 -21.11 2.60 -17.44
N ILE A 204 -21.40 1.62 -16.60
CA ILE A 204 -21.26 0.19 -16.89
C ILE A 204 -22.64 -0.40 -17.22
N THR A 205 -22.63 -1.50 -17.97
CA THR A 205 -23.77 -2.41 -18.08
C THR A 205 -23.35 -3.73 -17.45
N ARG A 206 -24.19 -4.28 -16.56
CA ARG A 206 -23.98 -5.59 -15.92
C ARG A 206 -25.18 -6.50 -16.19
N LYS A 207 -24.94 -7.81 -16.31
CA LYS A 207 -25.97 -8.83 -16.41
C LYS A 207 -26.30 -9.38 -15.04
N VAL A 208 -27.57 -9.35 -14.66
CA VAL A 208 -28.05 -9.82 -13.35
C VAL A 208 -29.11 -10.89 -13.58
N HIS A 209 -28.96 -12.04 -12.90
CA HIS A 209 -30.01 -13.05 -12.83
C HIS A 209 -31.14 -12.58 -11.93
N ASP A 210 -32.37 -12.69 -12.41
CA ASP A 210 -33.58 -12.47 -11.61
C ASP A 210 -34.12 -13.82 -11.11
N PRO A 211 -34.06 -14.11 -9.79
CA PRO A 211 -34.55 -15.38 -9.24
C PRO A 211 -36.05 -15.61 -9.47
N SER A 212 -36.82 -14.54 -9.69
CA SER A 212 -38.29 -14.56 -9.74
C SER A 212 -38.80 -14.97 -11.12
N SER A 213 -38.15 -14.51 -12.18
CA SER A 213 -38.49 -14.83 -13.58
C SER A 213 -37.56 -15.88 -14.21
N ASN A 214 -36.47 -16.23 -13.50
CA ASN A 214 -35.36 -17.06 -13.99
C ASN A 214 -34.71 -16.54 -15.29
N GLN A 215 -34.81 -15.22 -15.54
CA GLN A 215 -34.24 -14.57 -16.72
C GLN A 215 -33.01 -13.73 -16.36
N MET A 216 -32.17 -13.46 -17.35
CA MET A 216 -31.08 -12.48 -17.24
C MET A 216 -31.60 -11.11 -17.66
N ARG A 217 -31.37 -10.09 -16.85
CA ARG A 217 -31.63 -8.68 -17.18
C ARG A 217 -30.33 -7.89 -17.27
N GLU A 218 -30.28 -6.91 -18.18
CA GLU A 218 -29.18 -5.95 -18.23
C GLU A 218 -29.52 -4.74 -17.36
N GLU A 219 -28.62 -4.38 -16.46
CA GLU A 219 -28.74 -3.23 -15.56
C GLU A 219 -27.61 -2.25 -15.84
N GLN A 220 -27.96 -0.97 -15.99
CA GLN A 220 -26.98 0.10 -16.18
C GLN A 220 -26.67 0.76 -14.83
N LYS A 221 -25.40 0.82 -14.45
CA LYS A 221 -24.94 1.44 -13.20
C LYS A 221 -23.85 2.46 -13.49
N ILE A 222 -23.82 3.54 -12.71
CA ILE A 222 -22.74 4.52 -12.76
C ILE A 222 -21.79 4.25 -11.60
N LEU A 223 -20.51 4.07 -11.91
CA LEU A 223 -19.42 3.95 -10.95
C LEU A 223 -18.63 5.26 -10.94
N GLU A 224 -18.21 5.72 -9.77
CA GLU A 224 -17.49 6.97 -9.60
C GLU A 224 -16.06 6.72 -9.08
N ILE A 225 -15.06 7.19 -9.83
CA ILE A 225 -13.64 7.05 -9.50
C ILE A 225 -13.09 8.44 -9.22
N ASN A 226 -12.68 8.67 -7.97
CA ASN A 226 -11.94 9.85 -7.55
C ASN A 226 -10.44 9.60 -7.79
N VAL A 227 -9.95 10.06 -8.95
CA VAL A 227 -8.54 10.02 -9.35
C VAL A 227 -7.78 11.06 -8.54
N LYS A 228 -6.92 10.61 -7.62
CA LYS A 228 -6.15 11.52 -6.76
C LYS A 228 -4.91 12.05 -7.50
N PRO A 229 -4.45 13.28 -7.19
CA PRO A 229 -3.19 13.82 -7.70
C PRO A 229 -2.02 12.85 -7.50
N GLY A 230 -1.15 12.74 -8.50
CA GLY A 230 0.05 11.92 -8.46
C GLY A 230 -0.16 10.43 -8.74
N TRP A 231 -1.39 9.93 -8.92
CA TRP A 231 -1.65 8.54 -9.32
C TRP A 231 -0.83 8.12 -10.55
N LYS A 232 -0.21 6.94 -10.49
CA LYS A 232 0.73 6.42 -11.52
C LYS A 232 0.00 5.52 -12.52
N ASP A 233 0.58 5.33 -13.71
CA ASP A 233 0.07 4.33 -14.66
C ASP A 233 -0.02 2.96 -13.98
N GLY A 234 -1.06 2.19 -14.30
CA GLY A 234 -1.31 0.89 -13.68
C GLY A 234 -1.95 0.94 -12.29
N THR A 235 -2.25 2.12 -11.73
CA THR A 235 -3.02 2.22 -10.48
C THR A 235 -4.38 1.54 -10.65
N LYS A 236 -4.75 0.64 -9.72
CA LYS A 236 -5.98 -0.18 -9.81
C LYS A 236 -7.05 0.34 -8.85
N VAL A 237 -8.30 0.34 -9.29
CA VAL A 237 -9.48 0.69 -8.50
C VAL A 237 -10.51 -0.44 -8.64
N THR A 238 -10.73 -1.18 -7.55
CA THR A 238 -11.64 -2.33 -7.52
C THR A 238 -13.03 -1.90 -7.02
N PHE A 239 -14.07 -2.38 -7.71
CA PHE A 239 -15.47 -2.26 -7.36
C PHE A 239 -16.04 -3.66 -7.14
N GLU A 240 -16.05 -4.09 -5.88
CA GLU A 240 -16.43 -5.45 -5.49
C GLU A 240 -17.90 -5.75 -5.80
N GLY A 241 -18.16 -6.91 -6.43
CA GLY A 241 -19.50 -7.36 -6.80
C GLY A 241 -20.31 -6.43 -7.72
N GLN A 242 -19.65 -5.53 -8.46
CA GLN A 242 -20.34 -4.57 -9.35
C GLN A 242 -20.48 -5.04 -10.81
N GLY A 243 -19.85 -6.13 -11.19
CA GLY A 243 -19.95 -6.77 -12.50
C GLY A 243 -21.13 -7.72 -12.63
N ASP A 244 -21.00 -8.68 -13.55
CA ASP A 244 -22.06 -9.64 -13.87
C ASP A 244 -22.35 -10.59 -12.69
N ALA A 245 -23.64 -10.76 -12.38
CA ALA A 245 -24.17 -11.67 -11.37
C ALA A 245 -24.92 -12.82 -12.07
N LEU A 246 -24.20 -13.93 -12.30
CA LEU A 246 -24.71 -15.11 -12.98
C LEU A 246 -25.37 -16.10 -12.00
N PRO A 247 -26.30 -16.97 -12.45
CA PRO A 247 -26.94 -17.96 -11.59
C PRO A 247 -25.92 -18.84 -10.87
N GLY A 248 -26.06 -19.00 -9.55
CA GLY A 248 -25.18 -19.83 -8.73
C GLY A 248 -23.72 -19.34 -8.60
N ARG A 249 -23.43 -18.08 -8.95
CA ARG A 249 -22.10 -17.46 -8.77
C ARG A 249 -22.22 -16.10 -8.08
N PRO A 250 -21.22 -15.71 -7.25
CA PRO A 250 -21.15 -14.33 -6.76
C PRO A 250 -20.98 -13.36 -7.93
N ALA A 251 -21.43 -12.11 -7.75
CA ALA A 251 -21.22 -11.04 -8.71
C ALA A 251 -19.72 -10.80 -8.95
N GLN A 252 -19.34 -10.52 -10.19
CA GLN A 252 -17.96 -10.24 -10.56
C GLN A 252 -17.47 -8.90 -9.98
N ASP A 253 -16.17 -8.81 -9.73
CA ASP A 253 -15.53 -7.54 -9.35
C ASP A 253 -15.13 -6.79 -10.62
N ILE A 254 -15.29 -5.46 -10.63
CA ILE A 254 -14.77 -4.63 -11.73
C ILE A 254 -13.49 -3.93 -11.27
N VAL A 255 -12.39 -4.16 -11.98
CA VAL A 255 -11.09 -3.54 -11.69
C VAL A 255 -10.76 -2.56 -12.81
N PHE A 256 -10.82 -1.26 -12.51
CA PHE A 256 -10.34 -0.23 -13.41
C PHE A 256 -8.83 -0.04 -13.24
N VAL A 257 -8.10 -0.10 -14.35
CA VAL A 257 -6.66 0.18 -14.40
C VAL A 257 -6.46 1.54 -15.02
N ILE A 258 -5.84 2.46 -14.27
CA ILE A 258 -5.53 3.81 -14.75
C ILE A 258 -4.47 3.73 -15.84
N LYS A 259 -4.78 4.31 -17.01
CA LYS A 259 -3.87 4.41 -18.15
C LYS A 259 -3.57 5.86 -18.48
N GLN A 260 -2.30 6.26 -18.41
CA GLN A 260 -1.88 7.62 -18.72
C GLN A 260 -1.92 7.86 -20.24
N LYS A 261 -2.66 8.88 -20.69
CA LYS A 261 -2.58 9.29 -22.10
C LYS A 261 -1.21 9.91 -22.41
N PRO A 262 -0.62 9.62 -23.59
CA PRO A 262 0.52 10.39 -24.10
C PRO A 262 0.20 11.88 -24.15
N HIS A 263 1.14 12.73 -23.73
CA HIS A 263 1.01 14.18 -23.75
C HIS A 263 2.03 14.78 -24.73
N ASN A 264 1.64 15.86 -25.41
CA ASN A 264 2.37 16.39 -26.58
C ASN A 264 3.66 17.17 -26.23
N LYS A 265 3.77 17.72 -25.02
CA LYS A 265 4.91 18.52 -24.55
C LYS A 265 5.65 17.96 -23.35
N PHE A 266 5.02 17.03 -22.63
CA PHE A 266 5.51 16.53 -21.34
C PHE A 266 5.52 15.01 -21.36
N LYS A 267 6.62 14.41 -20.93
CA LYS A 267 6.74 12.98 -20.66
C LYS A 267 6.91 12.80 -19.16
N ARG A 268 6.05 12.00 -18.52
CA ARG A 268 6.19 11.67 -17.10
C ARG A 268 7.33 10.67 -16.92
N ASP A 269 8.17 10.90 -15.91
CA ASP A 269 9.17 9.95 -15.44
C ASP A 269 9.07 9.83 -13.92
N GLY A 270 8.44 8.75 -13.44
CA GLY A 270 8.12 8.58 -12.02
C GLY A 270 7.25 9.71 -11.47
N ASP A 271 7.84 10.58 -10.65
CA ASP A 271 7.23 11.78 -10.09
C ASP A 271 7.79 13.09 -10.71
N ASN A 272 8.74 12.97 -11.64
CA ASN A 272 9.28 14.06 -12.44
C ASN A 272 8.51 14.23 -13.76
N LEU A 273 8.73 15.37 -14.41
CA LEU A 273 8.28 15.67 -15.77
C LEU A 273 9.49 16.01 -16.63
N LEU A 274 9.57 15.44 -17.83
CA LEU A 274 10.51 15.82 -18.88
C LEU A 274 9.79 16.68 -19.92
N TYR A 275 10.39 17.81 -20.28
CA TYR A 275 9.91 18.72 -21.32
C TYR A 275 11.02 18.95 -22.34
N HIS A 276 10.76 18.62 -23.61
CA HIS A 276 11.69 18.88 -24.70
C HIS A 276 11.48 20.31 -25.22
N ALA A 277 12.35 21.22 -24.80
CA ALA A 277 12.36 22.62 -25.16
C ALA A 277 13.02 22.83 -26.53
N LYS A 278 12.20 23.15 -27.54
CA LYS A 278 12.68 23.58 -28.85
C LYS A 278 13.25 24.99 -28.74
N LEU A 279 14.54 25.14 -28.99
CA LEU A 279 15.26 26.41 -28.90
C LEU A 279 15.91 26.71 -30.25
N SER A 280 15.87 27.95 -30.74
CA SER A 280 16.55 28.26 -32.01
C SER A 280 18.08 28.28 -31.81
N LEU A 281 18.85 27.95 -32.84
CA LEU A 281 20.31 28.07 -32.81
C LEU A 281 20.77 29.49 -32.39
N ARG A 282 20.03 30.53 -32.80
CA ARG A 282 20.31 31.91 -32.39
C ARG A 282 20.22 32.07 -30.87
N ASP A 283 19.11 31.64 -30.28
CA ASP A 283 18.86 31.84 -28.84
C ASP A 283 19.79 30.95 -28.00
N ALA A 284 20.10 29.75 -28.51
CA ALA A 284 21.08 28.84 -27.93
C ALA A 284 22.51 29.40 -27.93
N LEU A 285 22.94 30.10 -28.99
CA LEU A 285 24.26 30.74 -29.06
C LEU A 285 24.35 32.05 -28.28
N LEU A 286 23.30 32.88 -28.32
CA LEU A 286 23.30 34.17 -27.63
C LEU A 286 23.16 34.02 -26.11
N GLY A 287 22.50 32.96 -25.63
CA GLY A 287 22.36 32.70 -24.20
C GLY A 287 21.65 33.79 -23.41
N SER A 288 20.86 34.62 -24.11
CA SER A 288 20.22 35.82 -23.59
C SER A 288 18.71 35.71 -23.77
N GLY A 289 17.98 35.41 -22.70
CA GLY A 289 16.52 35.36 -22.73
C GLY A 289 15.92 34.56 -21.59
N THR A 290 14.61 34.32 -21.68
CA THR A 290 13.88 33.48 -20.75
C THR A 290 12.87 32.66 -21.55
N LEU A 291 12.96 31.33 -21.44
CA LEU A 291 11.99 30.42 -22.02
C LEU A 291 10.83 30.28 -21.03
N THR A 292 9.63 30.69 -21.42
CA THR A 292 8.42 30.50 -20.60
C THR A 292 7.80 29.13 -20.89
N ILE A 293 7.75 28.25 -19.89
CA ILE A 293 7.10 26.95 -19.99
C ILE A 293 5.73 27.01 -19.31
N LYS A 294 4.67 26.65 -20.05
CA LYS A 294 3.33 26.50 -19.50
C LYS A 294 3.15 25.11 -18.88
N THR A 295 2.91 25.06 -17.58
CA THR A 295 2.76 23.82 -16.78
C THR A 295 1.39 23.16 -16.98
N LEU A 296 1.23 21.96 -16.41
CA LEU A 296 -0.01 21.17 -16.47
C LEU A 296 -1.19 21.81 -15.69
N ASP A 297 -0.91 22.65 -14.69
CA ASP A 297 -1.90 23.49 -14.00
C ASP A 297 -2.09 24.87 -14.66
N GLY A 298 -1.46 25.10 -15.83
CA GLY A 298 -1.65 26.30 -16.64
C GLY A 298 -0.86 27.53 -16.18
N ARG A 299 -0.06 27.43 -15.10
CA ARG A 299 0.91 28.45 -14.70
C ARG A 299 2.03 28.57 -15.74
N GLU A 300 2.76 29.66 -15.66
CA GLU A 300 3.93 29.93 -16.49
C GLU A 300 5.19 29.97 -15.63
N VAL A 301 6.15 29.11 -15.97
CA VAL A 301 7.44 28.99 -15.28
C VAL A 301 8.53 29.59 -16.16
N PRO A 302 9.19 30.68 -15.75
CA PRO A 302 10.30 31.26 -16.49
C PRO A 302 11.57 30.43 -16.30
N VAL A 303 12.19 30.03 -17.39
CA VAL A 303 13.49 29.34 -17.41
C VAL A 303 14.54 30.30 -17.98
N PRO A 304 15.38 30.93 -17.14
CA PRO A 304 16.41 31.83 -17.64
C PRO A 304 17.42 31.04 -18.48
N LEU A 305 17.67 31.52 -19.69
CA LEU A 305 18.73 30.98 -20.54
C LEU A 305 20.02 31.71 -20.14
N GLY A 306 21.07 30.97 -19.81
CA GLY A 306 22.33 31.53 -19.29
C GLY A 306 23.52 31.01 -20.07
N GLY A 307 24.12 31.88 -20.90
CA GLY A 307 25.27 31.50 -21.74
C GLY A 307 24.90 30.51 -22.84
N VAL A 308 25.92 29.95 -23.51
CA VAL A 308 25.72 29.08 -24.66
C VAL A 308 25.09 27.75 -24.23
N ILE A 309 23.94 27.40 -24.81
CA ILE A 309 23.21 26.15 -24.54
C ILE A 309 23.50 25.15 -25.66
N ALA A 310 24.13 24.03 -25.31
CA ALA A 310 24.39 22.94 -26.23
C ALA A 310 23.13 22.07 -26.46
N PRO A 311 22.98 21.40 -27.62
CA PRO A 311 21.92 20.40 -27.83
C PRO A 311 21.99 19.30 -26.76
N GLY A 312 20.84 18.90 -26.21
CA GLY A 312 20.76 17.89 -25.14
C GLY A 312 21.16 18.40 -23.75
N THR A 313 21.49 19.68 -23.58
CA THR A 313 21.64 20.29 -22.25
C THR A 313 20.33 20.12 -21.46
N GLN A 314 20.44 19.78 -20.18
CA GLN A 314 19.28 19.66 -19.28
C GLN A 314 19.36 20.69 -18.14
N ILE A 315 18.25 21.38 -17.86
CA ILE A 315 18.05 22.22 -16.68
C ILE A 315 16.98 21.58 -15.80
N VAL A 316 17.22 21.51 -14.49
CA VAL A 316 16.27 20.95 -13.52
C VAL A 316 15.63 22.05 -12.71
N ILE A 317 14.30 22.12 -12.72
CA ILE A 317 13.49 23.06 -11.95
C ILE A 317 12.81 22.29 -10.83
N ALA A 318 13.25 22.55 -9.59
CA ALA A 318 12.76 21.84 -8.42
C ALA A 318 11.29 22.16 -8.13
N GLY A 319 10.49 21.13 -7.80
CA GLY A 319 9.09 21.30 -7.38
C GLY A 319 8.07 21.56 -8.51
N GLU A 320 8.48 21.54 -9.78
CA GLU A 320 7.59 21.74 -10.94
C GLU A 320 7.21 20.42 -11.68
N GLY A 321 7.54 19.26 -11.09
CA GLY A 321 7.13 17.94 -11.56
C GLY A 321 5.73 17.51 -11.11
N MET A 322 5.44 16.21 -11.15
CA MET A 322 4.16 15.65 -10.71
C MET A 322 4.01 15.70 -9.18
N PRO A 323 2.79 15.82 -8.63
CA PRO A 323 2.55 15.68 -7.20
C PRO A 323 2.92 14.30 -6.67
N LEU A 324 3.50 14.23 -5.47
CA LEU A 324 3.82 12.97 -4.81
C LEU A 324 2.53 12.33 -4.25
N GLN A 325 2.20 11.11 -4.68
CA GLN A 325 0.98 10.40 -4.28
C GLN A 325 0.76 10.32 -2.75
N LYS A 326 1.83 10.21 -1.95
CA LYS A 326 1.78 10.19 -0.47
C LYS A 326 1.78 11.58 0.18
N ARG A 327 2.23 12.62 -0.53
CA ARG A 327 2.36 14.00 -0.05
C ARG A 327 1.98 14.97 -1.19
N PRO A 328 0.69 15.13 -1.53
CA PRO A 328 0.28 15.87 -2.74
C PRO A 328 0.64 17.37 -2.74
N SER A 329 0.97 17.93 -1.56
CA SER A 329 1.54 19.28 -1.41
C SER A 329 2.99 19.41 -1.87
N GLN A 330 3.69 18.28 -2.07
CA GLN A 330 5.03 18.22 -2.63
C GLN A 330 4.97 17.68 -4.06
N ARG A 331 5.93 18.10 -4.89
CA ARG A 331 6.05 17.73 -6.30
C ARG A 331 7.47 17.26 -6.59
N GLY A 332 7.64 16.42 -7.61
CA GLY A 332 8.95 16.14 -8.19
C GLY A 332 9.49 17.33 -8.99
N ASN A 333 10.43 17.07 -9.88
CA ASN A 333 11.11 18.12 -10.65
C ASN A 333 10.63 18.18 -12.11
N LEU A 334 10.73 19.36 -12.72
CA LEU A 334 10.63 19.53 -14.16
C LEU A 334 12.06 19.53 -14.74
N VAL A 335 12.36 18.55 -15.58
CA VAL A 335 13.59 18.46 -16.36
C VAL A 335 13.31 19.06 -17.74
N VAL A 336 14.04 20.11 -18.09
CA VAL A 336 13.93 20.82 -19.36
C VAL A 336 15.14 20.42 -20.21
N GLU A 337 14.91 19.67 -21.28
CA GLU A 337 15.95 19.22 -22.21
C GLU A 337 15.88 20.04 -23.51
N PHE A 338 16.99 20.63 -23.92
CA PHE A 338 17.03 21.57 -25.05
C PHE A 338 17.31 20.88 -26.40
N ASP A 339 16.32 20.91 -27.29
CA ASP A 339 16.42 20.56 -28.71
C ASP A 339 16.78 21.82 -29.52
N VAL A 340 18.05 21.96 -29.91
CA VAL A 340 18.55 23.14 -30.62
C VAL A 340 18.29 23.02 -32.12
N GLN A 341 17.40 23.87 -32.62
CA GLN A 341 16.90 23.85 -33.98
C GLN A 341 17.77 24.71 -34.90
N PHE A 342 18.45 24.06 -35.83
CA PHE A 342 19.24 24.72 -36.88
C PHE A 342 18.31 25.31 -37.96
N PRO A 343 18.63 26.50 -38.50
CA PRO A 343 17.90 27.06 -39.65
C PRO A 343 18.12 26.18 -40.89
N THR A 344 17.05 25.89 -41.63
CA THR A 344 17.11 25.01 -42.81
C THR A 344 17.86 25.62 -44.00
N LYS A 345 17.97 26.96 -44.04
CA LYS A 345 18.70 27.73 -45.05
C LYS A 345 19.27 29.01 -44.42
N LEU A 346 20.37 29.51 -44.98
CA LEU A 346 20.97 30.81 -44.65
C LEU A 346 21.21 31.59 -45.95
N THR A 347 20.98 32.90 -45.93
CA THR A 347 21.38 33.81 -47.03
C THR A 347 22.90 33.99 -47.06
N GLU A 348 23.49 34.41 -48.19
CA GLU A 348 24.94 34.68 -48.24
C GLU A 348 25.38 35.76 -47.24
N ALA A 349 24.55 36.78 -47.00
CA ALA A 349 24.80 37.77 -45.95
C ALA A 349 24.87 37.12 -44.55
N GLN A 350 23.93 36.24 -44.22
CA GLN A 350 23.96 35.49 -42.95
C GLN A 350 25.16 34.55 -42.85
N LYS A 351 25.53 33.84 -43.93
CA LYS A 351 26.73 32.99 -43.96
C LYS A 351 28.00 33.82 -43.76
N ASN A 352 28.10 35.00 -44.36
CA ASN A 352 29.21 35.92 -44.16
C ASN A 352 29.32 36.37 -42.70
N MET A 353 28.21 36.73 -42.06
CA MET A 353 28.17 37.07 -40.64
C MET A 353 28.59 35.89 -39.74
N VAL A 354 28.12 34.67 -40.03
CA VAL A 354 28.50 33.47 -39.26
C VAL A 354 30.01 33.20 -39.39
N ARG A 355 30.60 33.26 -40.59
CA ARG A 355 32.06 33.11 -40.80
C ARG A 355 32.93 34.20 -40.15
N GLN A 356 32.33 35.29 -39.66
CA GLN A 356 33.04 36.33 -38.91
C GLN A 356 32.89 36.16 -37.38
N ALA A 357 31.88 35.40 -36.95
CA ALA A 357 31.54 35.22 -35.54
C ALA A 357 31.97 33.87 -34.96
N LEU A 358 32.17 32.86 -35.82
CA LEU A 358 32.60 31.49 -35.53
C LEU A 358 33.74 31.07 -36.49
#